data_AF-A0A1G1F3J6-F1
#
_entry.id   AF-A0A1G1F3J6-F1
#
_cell.length_a   1.000
_cell.length_b   1.000
_cell.length_c   1.000
_cell.angle_alpha   90.00
_cell.angle_beta   90.00
_cell.angle_gamma   90.00
#
_symmetry.space_group_name_H-M   'P 1'
#
loop_
_entity.id
_entity.type
_entity.pdbx_description
1 polymer ?
#
loop_
_entity_poly.entity_id
_entity_poly.type
_entity_poly.pdbx_seq_one_letter_code
_entity_poly.pdbx_strand_id
1 'polypeptide(L)' 'MIEKLNLSVGSEVDVTLDKSGERIILEPVKKKGYPEGIDREFVSQVNEFIEKYRPALKELAKG' A
#
# COMPACT_ATOMS: atom_id res chain seq x y z
N MET A 1 8.77 -19.21 16.83
CA MET A 1 9.68 -18.17 16.27
C MET A 1 8.93 -17.26 15.28
N ILE A 2 8.17 -17.82 14.33
CA ILE A 2 7.25 -17.07 13.44
C ILE A 2 6.18 -16.28 14.19
N GLU A 3 5.68 -16.79 15.32
CA GLU A 3 4.70 -16.08 16.18
C GLU A 3 5.22 -14.73 16.70
N LYS A 4 6.53 -14.58 16.91
CA LYS A 4 7.14 -13.31 17.34
C LYS A 4 7.12 -12.23 16.25
N LEU A 5 6.89 -12.63 15.00
CA LEU A 5 6.77 -11.75 13.84
C LEU A 5 5.29 -11.44 13.53
N ASN A 6 4.36 -11.98 14.32
CA ASN A 6 2.92 -11.81 14.12
C ASN A 6 2.45 -12.24 12.71
N LEU A 7 3.13 -13.23 12.13
CA LEU A 7 2.84 -13.78 10.80
C LEU A 7 2.09 -15.10 10.92
N SER A 8 1.16 -15.33 10.02
CA SER A 8 0.42 -16.58 9.84
C SER A 8 0.73 -17.20 8.48
N VAL A 9 0.44 -18.49 8.31
CA VAL A 9 0.58 -19.14 7.00
C VAL A 9 -0.30 -18.42 5.98
N GLY A 10 0.29 -17.97 4.88
CA GLY A 10 -0.40 -17.15 3.86
C GLY A 10 -0.34 -15.64 4.10
N SER A 11 0.36 -15.15 5.13
CA SER A 11 0.59 -13.72 5.34
C SER A 11 1.51 -13.12 4.28
N GLU A 12 1.17 -11.91 3.84
CA GLU A 12 1.98 -11.10 2.92
C GLU A 12 3.01 -10.29 3.70
N VAL A 13 4.26 -10.25 3.21
CA VAL A 13 5.38 -9.55 3.85
C VAL A 13 6.14 -8.69 2.86
N ASP A 14 6.56 -7.51 3.30
CA ASP A 14 7.51 -6.68 2.56
C ASP A 14 8.93 -7.17 2.87
N VAL A 15 9.74 -7.30 1.81
CA VAL A 15 11.13 -7.78 1.90
C VAL A 15 12.06 -6.66 1.46
N THR A 16 12.87 -6.17 2.40
CA THR A 16 13.84 -5.10 2.13
C THR A 16 15.26 -5.58 2.41
N LEU A 17 16.19 -5.27 1.51
CA LEU A 17 17.61 -5.52 1.71
C LEU A 17 18.28 -4.31 2.36
N ASP A 18 18.71 -4.45 3.60
CA ASP A 18 19.56 -3.46 4.27
C ASP A 18 21.02 -3.71 3.90
N LYS A 19 21.51 -2.94 2.93
CA LYS A 19 22.90 -3.02 2.44
C LYS A 19 23.91 -2.52 3.46
N SER A 20 23.50 -1.71 4.45
CA SER A 20 24.42 -1.20 5.47
C SER A 20 24.71 -2.23 6.55
N GLY A 21 23.77 -3.15 6.79
CA GLY A 21 23.86 -4.18 7.82
C GLY A 21 23.94 -5.61 7.28
N GLU A 22 24.09 -5.79 5.96
CA GLU A 22 24.07 -7.08 5.26
C GLU A 22 22.94 -8.01 5.72
N ARG A 23 21.74 -7.45 5.88
CA ARG A 23 20.59 -8.18 6.43
C ARG A 23 19.35 -8.00 5.60
N ILE A 24 18.48 -9.00 5.66
CA ILE A 24 17.15 -8.99 5.06
C ILE A 24 16.16 -8.62 6.17
N ILE A 25 15.39 -7.56 5.93
CA ILE A 25 14.33 -7.11 6.83
C ILE A 25 13.00 -7.60 6.24
N LEU A 26 12.24 -8.31 7.07
CA LEU A 26 10.90 -8.82 6.76
C LEU A 26 9.90 -8.10 7.65
N GLU A 27 8.94 -7.42 7.06
CA GLU A 27 7.89 -6.73 7.78
C GLU A 27 6.51 -7.23 7.32
N PRO A 28 5.55 -7.46 8.24
CA PRO A 28 4.18 -7.74 7.83
C PRO A 28 3.65 -6.57 6.99
N VAL A 29 3.05 -6.87 5.83
CA VAL A 29 2.37 -5.84 5.04
C VAL A 29 1.23 -5.29 5.91
N LYS A 30 1.40 -4.05 6.38
CA LYS A 30 0.31 -3.31 6.99
C LYS A 30 -0.66 -2.99 5.86
N LYS A 31 -1.67 -3.85 5.67
CA LYS A 31 -2.85 -3.46 4.90
C LYS A 31 -3.29 -2.13 5.50
N LYS A 32 -3.21 -1.06 4.72
CA LYS A 32 -3.75 0.23 5.12
C LYS A 32 -5.24 -0.01 5.34
N GLY A 33 -5.61 -0.35 6.57
CA GLY A 33 -6.99 -0.27 7.01
C GLY A 33 -7.37 1.17 6.75
N TYR A 34 -8.44 1.36 5.98
CA TYR A 34 -9.01 2.68 5.86
C TYR A 34 -9.29 3.18 7.29
N PRO A 35 -8.87 4.41 7.65
CA PRO A 35 -9.22 5.03 8.90
C PRO A 35 -10.71 4.83 9.20
N GLU A 36 -11.08 4.66 10.47
CA GLU A 36 -12.49 4.56 10.86
C GLU A 36 -13.28 5.75 10.28
N GLY A 37 -14.38 5.46 9.57
CA GLY A 37 -15.20 6.47 8.89
C GLY A 37 -14.91 6.67 7.40
N ILE A 38 -13.91 6.01 6.81
CA ILE A 38 -13.71 6.03 5.36
C ILE A 38 -14.46 4.87 4.69
N ASP A 39 -15.44 5.23 3.85
CA ASP A 39 -16.21 4.30 3.04
C ASP A 39 -15.36 3.70 1.91
N ARG A 40 -15.32 2.36 1.84
CA ARG A 40 -14.55 1.62 0.82
C ARG A 40 -15.10 1.84 -0.59
N GLU A 41 -16.42 1.99 -0.74
CA GLU A 41 -17.03 2.27 -2.04
C GLU A 41 -16.63 3.66 -2.53
N PHE A 42 -16.60 4.64 -1.63
CA PHE A 42 -16.15 5.99 -1.95
C PHE A 42 -14.69 6.00 -2.42
N VAL A 43 -13.80 5.28 -1.73
CA VAL A 43 -12.39 5.22 -2.13
C VAL A 43 -12.22 4.57 -3.51
N SER A 44 -12.94 3.47 -3.78
CA SER A 44 -12.89 2.81 -5.08
C SER A 44 -13.35 3.75 -6.20
N GLN A 45 -14.47 4.45 -6.01
CA GLN A 45 -14.99 5.42 -6.98
C GLN A 45 -14.01 6.56 -7.24
N VAL A 46 -13.37 7.09 -6.18
CA VAL A 46 -12.36 8.16 -6.31
C VAL A 46 -11.14 7.67 -7.07
N ASN A 47 -10.66 6.45 -6.80
CA ASN A 47 -9.54 5.86 -7.52
C ASN A 47 -9.86 5.66 -9.01
N GLU A 48 -11.04 5.12 -9.33
CA GLU A 48 -11.49 4.96 -10.72
C GLU A 48 -11.61 6.30 -11.45
N PHE A 49 -12.14 7.32 -10.77
CA PHE A 49 -12.21 8.68 -11.30
C PHE A 49 -10.80 9.23 -11.60
N ILE A 50 -9.87 9.13 -10.65
CA ILE A 50 -8.50 9.61 -10.82
C ILE A 50 -7.81 8.90 -11.98
N GLU A 51 -7.90 7.58 -12.08
CA GLU A 51 -7.27 6.82 -13.18
C GLU A 51 -7.87 7.20 -14.53
N LYS A 52 -9.20 7.30 -14.63
CA LYS A 52 -9.90 7.65 -15.87
C LYS A 52 -9.52 9.04 -16.37
N TYR A 53 -9.38 10.01 -15.47
CA TYR A 53 -9.13 11.39 -15.84
C TYR A 53 -7.67 11.82 -15.69
N ARG A 54 -6.77 10.93 -15.24
CA ARG A 54 -5.34 11.21 -15.07
C ARG A 54 -4.69 11.88 -16.29
N PRO A 55 -4.95 11.45 -17.53
CA PRO A 55 -4.36 12.11 -18.71
C PRO A 55 -4.85 13.55 -18.85
N ALA A 56 -6.15 13.79 -18.70
CA ALA A 56 -6.75 15.12 -18.80
C ALA A 56 -6.31 16.04 -17.64
N LEU A 57 -6.20 15.52 -16.42
CA LEU A 57 -5.70 16.24 -15.25
C LEU A 57 -4.23 16.66 -15.43
N LYS A 58 -3.40 15.79 -16.02
CA LYS A 58 -2.01 16.12 -16.35
C LYS A 58 -1.90 17.19 -17.44
N GLU A 59 -2.79 17.17 -18.42
CA GLU A 59 -2.84 18.20 -19.47
C GLU A 59 -3.29 19.54 -18.89
N LEU A 60 -4.29 19.56 -18.03
CA LEU A 60 -4.75 20.78 -17.33
C LEU A 60 -3.68 21.37 -16.40
N ALA A 61 -2.87 20.53 -15.75
CA ALA A 61 -1.79 20.97 -14.88
C ALA A 61 -0.56 21.54 -15.61
N LYS A 62 -0.50 21.41 -16.94
CA LYS A 62 0.55 22.03 -17.78
C LYS A 62 0.17 23.43 -18.27
N GLY A 63 -1.08 23.85 -18.05
CA GLY A 63 -1.64 25.14 -18.47
C GLY A 63 -1.25 26.28 -17.54
#